data_AF-A0A948UGP2-F1
#
_entry.id   AF-A0A948UGP2-F1
#
_cell.length_a   1.000
_cell.length_b   1.000
_cell.length_c   1.000
_cell.angle_alpha   90.00
_cell.angle_beta   90.00
_cell.angle_gamma   90.00
#
_symmetry.space_group_name_H-M   'P 1'
#
loop_
_entity.id
_entity.type
_entity.pdbx_description
1 polymer ?
#
loop_
_entity_poly.entity_id
_entity_poly.type
_entity_poly.pdbx_seq_one_letter_code
_entity_poly.pdbx_strand_id
1 'polypeptide(L)'
;MGKITYNKQKEIIKADSEIFSRIGFEKNYFFISKDKSKVTYSALGKTYNFRDPEEKVRIEYYFDLLEKYNYPIMRIELEVEMPSRTP
;
A
#
# COMPACT_ATOMS: atom_id res chain seq x y z
N MET A 1 -12.20 19.03 33.09
CA MET A 1 -12.11 17.87 32.18
C MET A 1 -12.45 18.36 30.78
N GLY A 2 -11.44 18.56 29.92
CA GLY A 2 -11.65 19.02 28.55
C GLY A 2 -12.25 17.90 27.69
N LYS A 3 -13.36 18.15 27.02
CA LYS A 3 -13.95 17.21 26.07
C LYS A 3 -13.03 17.13 24.85
N ILE A 4 -12.44 15.97 24.59
CA ILE A 4 -11.73 15.70 23.34
C ILE A 4 -12.80 15.41 22.29
N THR A 5 -13.00 16.33 21.35
CA THR A 5 -13.87 16.13 20.18
C THR A 5 -13.07 15.42 19.09
N TYR A 6 -13.43 14.16 18.81
CA TYR A 6 -12.89 13.45 17.65
C TYR A 6 -13.48 14.05 16.37
N ASN A 7 -12.67 14.78 15.62
CA ASN A 7 -13.00 15.20 14.27
C ASN A 7 -12.69 14.04 13.30
N LYS A 8 -13.72 13.28 12.92
CA LYS A 8 -13.60 12.24 11.90
C LYS A 8 -13.04 12.86 10.61
N GLN A 9 -11.88 12.39 10.17
CA GLN A 9 -11.32 12.83 8.89
C GLN A 9 -12.31 12.50 7.78
N LYS A 10 -12.55 13.45 6.88
CA LYS A 10 -13.36 13.22 5.68
C LYS A 10 -12.61 12.19 4.83
N GLU A 11 -13.11 10.96 4.80
CA GLU A 11 -12.63 9.93 3.89
C GLU A 11 -13.04 10.32 2.48
N ILE A 12 -12.08 10.78 1.69
CA ILE A 12 -12.26 10.81 0.24
C ILE A 12 -12.16 9.35 -0.19
N ILE A 13 -13.32 8.71 -0.37
CA ILE A 13 -13.39 7.40 -1.01
C ILE A 13 -12.98 7.63 -2.47
N LYS A 14 -11.69 7.56 -2.77
CA LYS A 14 -11.19 7.54 -4.15
C LYS A 14 -11.51 6.15 -4.69
N ALA A 15 -12.74 5.95 -5.15
CA ALA A 15 -13.25 4.65 -5.60
C ALA A 15 -12.66 4.19 -6.95
N ASP A 16 -11.60 4.83 -7.46
CA ASP A 16 -11.08 4.56 -8.79
C ASP A 16 -9.67 3.94 -8.71
N SER A 17 -9.66 2.61 -8.72
CA SER A 17 -8.45 1.75 -8.76
C SER A 17 -7.48 2.18 -9.90
N GLU A 18 -8.00 2.74 -10.99
CA GLU A 18 -7.20 3.22 -12.12
C GLU A 18 -6.40 4.49 -11.79
N ILE A 19 -6.97 5.39 -10.98
CA ILE A 19 -6.27 6.61 -10.51
C ILE A 19 -5.12 6.22 -9.57
N PHE A 20 -5.36 5.30 -8.63
CA PHE A 20 -4.32 4.82 -7.72
C PHE A 20 -3.19 4.13 -8.47
N SER A 21 -3.52 3.25 -9.41
CA SER A 21 -2.52 2.58 -10.24
C SER A 21 -1.68 3.57 -11.02
N ARG A 22 -2.28 4.66 -11.53
CA ARG A 22 -1.55 5.69 -12.27
C ARG A 22 -0.61 6.51 -11.38
N ILE A 23 -1.11 7.03 -10.25
CA ILE A 23 -0.29 7.85 -9.35
C ILE A 23 0.82 7.01 -8.71
N GLY A 24 0.50 5.79 -8.27
CA GLY A 24 1.48 4.86 -7.70
C GLY A 24 2.60 4.52 -8.69
N PHE A 25 2.26 4.35 -9.98
CA PHE A 25 3.23 4.15 -11.05
C PHE A 25 4.09 5.41 -11.28
N GLU A 26 3.48 6.59 -11.41
CA GLU A 26 4.21 7.86 -11.60
C GLU A 26 5.18 8.17 -10.45
N LYS A 27 4.80 7.81 -9.22
CA LYS A 27 5.63 7.98 -8.01
C LYS A 27 6.62 6.83 -7.78
N ASN A 28 6.69 5.85 -8.67
CA ASN A 28 7.54 4.66 -8.55
C ASN A 28 7.32 3.86 -7.26
N TYR A 29 6.10 3.81 -6.73
CA TYR A 29 5.79 2.99 -5.54
C TYR A 29 5.73 1.51 -5.87
N PHE A 30 5.15 1.20 -7.02
CA PHE A 30 5.07 -0.14 -7.57
C PHE A 30 4.93 -0.11 -9.10
N PHE A 31 5.24 -1.22 -9.74
CA PHE A 31 5.10 -1.42 -11.17
C PHE A 31 4.24 -2.66 -11.46
N ILE A 32 3.22 -2.52 -12.30
CA ILE A 32 2.42 -3.65 -12.77
C ILE A 32 2.93 -4.08 -14.15
N SER A 33 3.10 -5.38 -14.37
CA SER A 33 3.53 -5.91 -15.65
C SER A 33 2.51 -5.62 -16.76
N LYS A 34 2.95 -5.49 -18.02
CA LYS A 34 2.07 -5.17 -19.15
C LYS A 34 0.90 -6.15 -19.31
N ASP A 35 1.15 -7.43 -19.03
CA ASP A 35 0.18 -8.52 -19.07
C ASP A 35 -0.66 -8.66 -17.79
N LYS A 36 -0.49 -7.73 -16.83
CA LYS A 36 -1.18 -7.69 -15.54
C LYS A 36 -1.09 -9.02 -14.77
N SER A 37 0.05 -9.70 -14.89
CA SER A 37 0.33 -10.93 -14.15
C SER A 37 1.11 -10.67 -12.87
N LYS A 38 1.91 -9.60 -12.82
CA LYS A 38 2.81 -9.30 -11.71
C LYS A 38 2.73 -7.85 -11.26
N VAL A 39 2.99 -7.63 -9.98
CA VAL A 39 3.25 -6.33 -9.40
C VAL A 39 4.59 -6.38 -8.66
N THR A 40 5.44 -5.36 -8.84
CA THR A 40 6.73 -5.22 -8.16
C THR A 40 6.71 -3.97 -7.29
N TYR A 41 6.98 -4.11 -6.00
CA TYR A 41 7.09 -2.98 -5.05
C TYR A 41 8.52 -2.43 -5.09
N SER A 42 8.69 -1.22 -5.61
CA SER A 42 10.00 -0.70 -6.04
C SER A 42 11.01 -0.57 -4.90
N ALA A 43 10.58 -0.09 -3.73
CA ALA A 43 11.46 0.10 -2.58
C ALA A 43 11.91 -1.21 -1.94
N LEU A 44 11.14 -2.28 -2.13
CA LEU A 44 11.39 -3.60 -1.55
C LEU A 44 12.05 -4.57 -2.52
N GLY A 45 11.94 -4.32 -3.83
CA GLY A 45 12.37 -5.26 -4.87
C GLY A 45 11.56 -6.58 -4.87
N LYS A 46 10.41 -6.63 -4.19
CA LYS A 46 9.55 -7.82 -4.09
C LYS A 46 8.49 -7.81 -5.18
N THR A 47 8.23 -8.99 -5.77
CA THR A 47 7.27 -9.18 -6.86
C THR A 47 6.24 -10.24 -6.49
N TYR A 48 4.96 -9.94 -6.71
CA TYR A 48 3.84 -10.81 -6.40
C TYR A 48 2.89 -10.95 -7.60
N ASN A 49 1.97 -11.91 -7.53
CA ASN A 49 0.98 -12.16 -8.59
C ASN A 49 -0.18 -11.15 -8.49
N PHE A 50 -0.29 -10.27 -9.49
CA PHE A 50 -1.29 -9.21 -9.50
C PHE A 50 -2.73 -9.74 -9.70
N ARG A 51 -2.89 -10.98 -10.15
CA ARG A 51 -4.22 -11.58 -10.35
C ARG A 51 -4.85 -12.00 -9.02
N ASP A 52 -4.05 -12.12 -7.96
CA ASP A 52 -4.56 -12.48 -6.65
C ASP A 52 -5.39 -11.33 -6.08
N PRO A 53 -6.60 -11.60 -5.56
CA PRO A 53 -7.48 -10.56 -5.05
C PRO A 53 -6.86 -9.82 -3.85
N GLU A 54 -6.08 -10.52 -3.04
CA GLU A 54 -5.34 -9.94 -1.91
C GLU A 54 -4.36 -8.85 -2.38
N GLU A 55 -3.72 -9.02 -3.54
CA GLU A 55 -2.74 -8.04 -4.02
C GLU A 55 -3.38 -6.75 -4.52
N LYS A 56 -4.62 -6.81 -5.02
CA LYS A 56 -5.37 -5.59 -5.35
C LYS A 56 -5.62 -4.76 -4.09
N VAL A 57 -6.06 -5.40 -3.01
CA VAL A 57 -6.28 -4.75 -1.71
C VAL A 57 -4.95 -4.26 -1.12
N ARG A 58 -3.88 -5.05 -1.24
CA ARG A 58 -2.55 -4.69 -0.75
C ARG A 58 -2.00 -3.44 -1.44
N ILE A 59 -2.15 -3.32 -2.76
CA ILE A 59 -1.71 -2.14 -3.52
C ILE A 59 -2.45 -0.87 -3.06
N GLU A 60 -3.77 -0.96 -2.90
CA GLU A 60 -4.58 0.16 -2.41
C GLU A 60 -4.15 0.58 -1.01
N TYR A 61 -3.95 -0.39 -0.11
CA TYR A 61 -3.51 -0.10 1.26
C TYR A 61 -2.07 0.42 1.33
N TYR A 62 -1.15 -0.13 0.53
CA TYR A 62 0.23 0.34 0.43
C TYR A 62 0.30 1.79 -0.05
N PHE A 63 -0.53 2.16 -1.02
CA PHE A 63 -0.67 3.54 -1.47
C PHE A 63 -1.15 4.46 -0.34
N ASP A 64 -2.17 4.04 0.42
CA ASP A 64 -2.68 4.80 1.55
C ASP A 64 -1.62 4.98 2.66
N LEU A 65 -0.83 3.96 2.97
CA LEU A 65 0.28 4.07 3.92
C LEU A 65 1.23 5.21 3.53
N LEU A 66 1.56 5.32 2.24
CA LEU A 66 2.47 6.34 1.73
C LEU A 66 1.82 7.73 1.66
N GLU A 67 0.63 7.84 1.08
CA GLU A 67 0.05 9.14 0.71
C GLU A 67 -0.86 9.72 1.79
N LYS A 68 -1.65 8.87 2.44
CA LYS A 68 -2.62 9.31 3.46
C LYS A 68 -1.97 9.34 4.83
N TYR A 69 -1.24 8.28 5.16
CA TYR A 69 -0.66 8.12 6.49
C TYR A 69 0.81 8.59 6.57
N ASN A 70 1.42 8.98 5.45
CA ASN A 70 2.79 9.51 5.37
C ASN A 70 3.84 8.60 6.02
N TYR A 71 3.65 7.28 5.91
CA TYR A 71 4.68 6.33 6.31
C TYR A 71 5.88 6.45 5.35
N PRO A 72 7.12 6.54 5.87
CA PRO A 72 8.30 6.49 5.01
C PRO A 72 8.34 5.16 4.27
N ILE A 73 8.55 5.20 2.95
CA ILE A 73 8.54 3.99 2.11
C ILE A 73 9.55 2.93 2.57
N MET A 74 10.70 3.36 3.11
CA MET A 74 11.74 2.46 3.64
C MET A 74 11.37 1.79 4.98
N ARG A 75 10.22 2.12 5.58
CA ARG A 75 9.71 1.49 6.81
C ARG A 75 8.56 0.51 6.56
N ILE A 76 8.11 0.38 5.32
CA ILE A 76 7.04 -0.55 4.97
C ILE A 76 7.69 -1.82 4.45
N GLU A 77 7.37 -2.94 5.09
CA GLU A 77 7.85 -4.26 4.73
C GLU A 77 6.67 -5.17 4.40
N LEU A 78 6.89 -6.14 3.51
CA LEU A 78 5.87 -7.12 3.09
C LEU A 78 6.36 -8.52 3.41
N GLU A 79 5.49 -9.37 3.96
CA GLU A 79 5.75 -10.80 4.20
C GLU A 79 7.12 -11.06 4.89
N VAL A 80 7.38 -10.34 5.98
CA VAL A 80 8.58 -10.54 6.78
C VAL A 80 8.39 -11.76 7.67
N GLU A 81 9.34 -12.69 7.61
CA GLU A 81 9.39 -13.80 8.56
C GLU A 81 9.63 -13.26 9.97
N MET A 82 8.71 -13.57 10.88
CA MET A 82 8.85 -13.20 12.28
C MET A 82 9.84 -14.14 12.96
N PRO A 83 10.79 -13.63 13.77
CA PRO A 83 11.70 -14.48 14.51
C PRO A 83 10.93 -15.39 15.47
N SER A 84 11.49 -16.57 15.72
CA SER A 84 10.95 -17.49 16.72
C SER A 84 10.84 -16.77 18.07
N ARG A 85 9.64 -16.76 18.64
CA ARG A 85 9.40 -16.20 19.97
C ARG A 85 9.94 -17.20 20.99
N THR A 86 11.18 -16.99 21.42
CA THR A 86 11.72 -17.71 22.58
C THR A 86 11.25 -16.95 23.83
N PRO A 87 10.55 -17.60 24.78
CA PRO A 87 10.12 -16.95 26.02
C PRO A 87 11.31 -16.53 26.90
#